data_AF-A0A6B3CTU6-F1
#
_entry.id   AF-A0A6B3CTU6-F1
#
_cell.length_a   1.000
_cell.length_b   1.000
_cell.length_c   1.000
_cell.angle_alpha   90.00
_cell.angle_beta   90.00
_cell.angle_gamma   90.00
#
_symmetry.space_group_name_H-M   'P 1'
#
loop_
_entity.id
_entity.type
_entity.pdbx_description
1 polymer ?
#
loop_
_entity_poly.entity_id
_entity_poly.type
_entity_poly.pdbx_seq_one_letter_code
_entity_poly.pdbx_strand_id
1 'polypeptide(L)'
;QAAAGVAGVIKMVQAMTAGMVPPTLHVDVPSTRVDWSTGAVELITEARNWPETGRARRAAVSSFGISGTNAHIILEDAPPLEAPQEAPTVELPVVPWVVSGHSVEALHAQIEQLTDAAEDLPRLDVGVTLASRAALRHR
;
A
#
# COMPACT_ATOMS: atom_id res chain seq x y z
N GLN A 1 18.42 7.00 -7.57
CA GLN A 1 18.80 5.96 -6.58
C GLN A 1 18.28 6.25 -5.18
N ALA A 2 18.22 7.50 -4.70
CA ALA A 2 17.78 7.81 -3.32
C ALA A 2 16.42 7.20 -2.92
N ALA A 3 15.49 7.02 -3.85
CA ALA A 3 14.19 6.40 -3.61
C ALA A 3 14.19 4.85 -3.64
N ALA A 4 15.32 4.18 -3.89
CA ALA A 4 15.36 2.72 -4.03
C ALA A 4 14.89 2.00 -2.76
N GLY A 5 15.32 2.47 -1.59
CA GLY A 5 14.88 1.94 -0.30
C GLY A 5 13.37 2.04 -0.14
N VAL A 6 12.79 3.24 -0.29
CA VAL A 6 11.35 3.44 -0.12
C VAL A 6 10.51 2.73 -1.18
N ALA A 7 11.02 2.57 -2.41
CA ALA A 7 10.35 1.75 -3.42
C ALA A 7 10.26 0.27 -2.99
N GLY A 8 11.32 -0.26 -2.37
CA GLY A 8 11.30 -1.60 -1.76
C GLY A 8 10.29 -1.71 -0.61
N VAL A 9 10.18 -0.67 0.23
CA VAL A 9 9.16 -0.62 1.29
C VAL A 9 7.75 -0.64 0.71
N ILE A 10 7.47 0.22 -0.27
CA ILE A 10 6.15 0.29 -0.93
C ILE A 10 5.80 -1.07 -1.54
N LYS A 11 6.73 -1.71 -2.26
CA LYS A 11 6.52 -3.06 -2.81
C LYS A 11 6.09 -4.04 -1.72
N MET A 12 6.80 -4.06 -0.58
CA MET A 12 6.52 -5.04 0.46
C MET A 12 5.24 -4.76 1.24
N VAL A 13 4.89 -3.49 1.47
CA VAL A 13 3.61 -3.12 2.08
C VAL A 13 2.44 -3.52 1.17
N GLN A 14 2.56 -3.28 -0.14
CA GLN A 14 1.55 -3.69 -1.11
C GLN A 14 1.43 -5.23 -1.17
N ALA A 15 2.55 -5.95 -1.14
CA ALA A 15 2.56 -7.41 -1.11
C ALA A 15 1.89 -8.00 0.16
N MET A 16 2.13 -7.38 1.33
CA MET A 16 1.46 -7.77 2.58
C MET A 16 -0.05 -7.51 2.52
N THR A 17 -0.44 -6.31 2.08
CA THR A 17 -1.85 -5.91 1.92
C THR A 17 -2.60 -6.85 0.98
N ALA A 18 -1.97 -7.22 -0.15
CA ALA A 18 -2.56 -8.13 -1.13
C ALA A 18 -2.44 -9.63 -0.72
N GLY A 19 -1.69 -9.95 0.33
CA GLY A 19 -1.40 -11.35 0.71
C GLY A 19 -0.64 -12.14 -0.37
N MET A 20 0.12 -11.46 -1.24
CA MET A 20 0.79 -12.05 -2.40
C MET A 20 2.17 -11.42 -2.60
N VAL A 21 3.18 -12.24 -2.85
CA VAL A 21 4.52 -11.78 -3.23
C VAL A 21 4.63 -11.75 -4.76
N PRO A 22 4.90 -10.59 -5.38
CA PRO A 22 5.01 -10.49 -6.84
C PRO A 22 6.35 -11.08 -7.33
N PRO A 23 6.42 -11.49 -8.61
CA PRO A 23 7.62 -12.06 -9.20
C PRO A 23 8.76 -11.04 -9.27
N THR A 24 9.98 -11.57 -9.24
CA THR A 24 11.17 -10.86 -9.68
C THR A 24 11.34 -11.12 -11.17
N LEU A 25 11.48 -10.06 -11.96
CA LEU A 25 11.60 -10.16 -13.42
C LEU A 25 13.05 -10.43 -13.83
N HIS A 26 13.21 -10.93 -15.07
CA HIS A 26 14.53 -11.15 -15.72
C HIS A 26 15.43 -12.14 -14.97
N VAL A 27 14.83 -13.22 -14.46
CA VAL A 27 15.50 -14.25 -13.65
C VAL A 27 15.27 -15.66 -14.23
N ASP A 28 15.22 -15.77 -15.56
CA ASP A 28 15.02 -17.06 -16.26
C ASP A 28 16.12 -18.07 -15.92
N VAL A 29 17.36 -17.59 -15.77
CA VAL A 29 18.51 -18.37 -15.32
C VAL A 29 19.12 -17.65 -14.11
N PRO A 30 19.04 -18.20 -12.89
CA PRO A 30 19.67 -17.63 -11.71
C PRO A 30 21.18 -17.46 -11.91
N SER A 31 21.76 -16.46 -11.24
CA SER A 31 23.21 -16.20 -11.32
C SER A 31 24.03 -17.41 -10.88
N THR A 32 24.98 -17.85 -11.71
CA THR A 32 25.92 -18.95 -11.41
C THR A 32 26.98 -18.58 -10.37
N ARG A 33 27.07 -17.29 -9.98
CA ARG A 33 27.97 -16.79 -8.94
C ARG A 33 27.42 -16.96 -7.52
N VAL A 34 26.22 -17.49 -7.38
CA VAL A 34 25.57 -17.79 -6.11
C VAL A 34 25.23 -19.27 -6.12
N ASP A 35 25.60 -19.97 -5.06
CA ASP A 35 25.11 -21.32 -4.82
C ASP A 35 23.73 -21.24 -4.18
N TRP A 36 22.69 -21.45 -4.99
CA TRP A 36 21.30 -21.40 -4.56
C TRP A 36 20.85 -22.69 -3.86
N SER A 37 21.65 -23.76 -3.92
CA SER A 37 21.33 -25.03 -3.25
C SER A 37 21.64 -24.99 -1.76
N THR A 38 22.45 -24.03 -1.32
CA THR A 38 22.84 -23.82 0.06
C THR A 38 22.09 -22.63 0.65
N GLY A 39 21.49 -22.82 1.82
CA GLY A 39 20.80 -21.77 2.57
C GLY A 39 19.27 -21.88 2.60
N ALA A 40 18.62 -20.83 3.12
CA ALA A 40 17.18 -20.76 3.34
C ALA A 40 16.50 -19.70 2.45
N VAL A 41 17.10 -19.38 1.29
CA VAL A 41 16.63 -18.33 0.38
C VAL A 41 16.23 -18.95 -0.95
N GLU A 42 15.09 -18.51 -1.48
CA GLU A 42 14.57 -18.92 -2.77
C GLU A 42 14.16 -17.68 -3.58
N LEU A 43 14.37 -17.71 -4.89
CA LEU A 43 13.93 -16.64 -5.78
C LEU A 43 12.42 -16.76 -6.05
N ILE A 44 11.69 -15.65 -5.91
CA ILE A 44 10.29 -15.56 -6.32
C ILE A 44 10.25 -15.26 -7.82
N THR A 45 10.24 -16.28 -8.68
CA THR A 45 10.21 -16.13 -10.15
C THR A 45 8.79 -15.99 -10.70
N GLU A 46 7.79 -16.45 -9.95
CA GLU A 46 6.36 -16.33 -10.24
C GLU A 46 5.64 -15.68 -9.06
N ALA A 47 4.48 -15.06 -9.32
CA ALA A 47 3.64 -14.53 -8.25
C ALA A 47 3.17 -15.67 -7.34
N ARG A 48 3.28 -15.51 -6.01
CA ARG A 48 2.89 -16.54 -5.05
C ARG A 48 2.10 -15.96 -3.89
N ASN A 49 1.08 -16.69 -3.44
CA ASN A 49 0.38 -16.34 -2.22
C ASN A 49 1.33 -16.36 -1.02
N TRP A 50 1.19 -15.37 -0.15
CA TRP A 50 1.94 -15.31 1.09
C TRP A 50 1.28 -16.23 2.13
N PRO A 51 1.92 -17.34 2.52
CA PRO A 51 1.28 -18.36 3.33
C PRO A 51 0.85 -17.83 4.69
N GLU A 52 -0.33 -18.24 5.12
CA GLU A 52 -0.82 -18.01 6.47
C GLU A 52 -0.25 -19.08 7.40
N THR A 53 0.53 -18.64 8.39
CA THR A 53 1.25 -19.54 9.31
C THR A 53 0.79 -19.39 10.76
N GLY A 54 -0.27 -18.62 11.00
CA GLY A 54 -0.69 -18.19 12.34
C GLY A 54 0.24 -17.15 12.98
N ARG A 55 1.22 -16.62 12.22
CA ARG A 55 2.12 -15.53 12.62
C ARG A 55 1.97 -14.36 11.66
N ALA A 56 2.22 -13.15 12.15
CA ALA A 56 2.28 -11.96 11.31
C ALA A 56 3.30 -12.15 10.18
N ARG A 57 2.93 -11.75 8.97
CA ARG A 57 3.84 -11.75 7.81
C ARG A 57 4.95 -10.76 8.08
N ARG A 58 6.20 -11.14 7.77
CA ARG A 58 7.37 -10.28 7.93
C ARG A 58 8.20 -10.24 6.66
N ALA A 59 8.65 -9.06 6.30
CA ALA A 59 9.58 -8.84 5.19
C ALA A 59 10.80 -8.06 5.67
N ALA A 60 11.89 -8.19 4.95
CA ALA A 60 13.03 -7.31 5.09
C ALA A 60 13.24 -6.50 3.81
N VAL A 61 13.65 -5.23 3.96
CA VAL A 61 14.10 -4.39 2.86
C VAL A 61 15.52 -3.94 3.15
N SER A 62 16.45 -4.30 2.25
CA SER A 62 17.85 -3.90 2.30
C SER A 62 18.13 -2.85 1.23
N SER A 63 18.94 -1.84 1.56
CA SER A 63 19.44 -0.86 0.60
C SER A 63 20.92 -0.59 0.85
N PHE A 64 21.72 -0.69 -0.20
CA PHE A 64 23.19 -0.57 -0.15
C PHE A 64 23.63 0.62 -1.02
N GLY A 65 24.16 1.66 -0.38
CA GLY A 65 24.62 2.88 -1.04
C GLY A 65 26.03 2.74 -1.59
N ILE A 66 26.33 3.44 -2.69
CA ILE A 66 27.67 3.41 -3.33
C ILE A 66 28.79 3.93 -2.43
N SER A 67 28.47 4.77 -1.44
CA SER A 67 29.41 5.23 -0.41
C SER A 67 29.81 4.13 0.59
N GLY A 68 29.15 2.96 0.55
CA GLY A 68 29.28 1.90 1.56
C GLY A 68 28.28 2.01 2.71
N THR A 69 27.40 3.01 2.73
CA THR A 69 26.35 3.14 3.75
C THR A 69 25.22 2.15 3.47
N ASN A 70 24.90 1.31 4.46
CA ASN A 70 23.89 0.28 4.36
C ASN A 70 22.71 0.57 5.30
N ALA A 71 21.51 0.24 4.85
CA ALA A 71 20.29 0.27 5.67
C ALA A 71 19.52 -1.05 5.51
N HIS A 72 18.95 -1.53 6.60
CA HIS A 72 18.14 -2.74 6.63
C HIS A 72 16.95 -2.51 7.57
N ILE A 73 15.75 -2.76 7.08
CA ILE A 73 14.53 -2.62 7.88
C ILE A 73 13.73 -3.92 7.83
N ILE A 74 13.07 -4.21 8.94
CA ILE A 74 12.09 -5.30 9.04
C ILE A 74 10.70 -4.67 9.09
N LEU A 75 9.82 -5.17 8.23
CA LEU A 75 8.41 -4.82 8.17
C LEU A 75 7.61 -6.00 8.72
N GLU A 76 6.58 -5.70 9.49
CA GLU A 76 5.60 -6.66 9.99
C GLU A 76 4.22 -6.19 9.57
N ASP A 77 3.39 -7.12 9.10
CA ASP A 77 2.00 -6.85 8.75
C ASP A 77 1.21 -6.44 10.01
N ALA A 78 0.30 -5.49 9.85
CA ALA A 78 -0.48 -4.99 10.98
C ALA A 78 -1.39 -6.12 11.50
N PRO A 79 -1.68 -6.17 12.83
CA PRO A 79 -2.72 -7.05 13.31
C PRO A 79 -4.03 -6.73 12.56
N PRO A 80 -4.86 -7.74 12.27
CA PRO A 80 -6.16 -7.50 11.66
C PRO A 80 -6.89 -6.42 12.47
N LEU A 81 -7.32 -5.36 11.80
CA LEU A 81 -8.26 -4.44 12.42
C LEU A 81 -9.51 -5.26 12.70
N GLU A 82 -9.88 -5.38 13.97
CA GLU A 82 -11.18 -5.93 14.32
C GLU A 82 -12.21 -5.12 13.53
N ALA A 83 -13.04 -5.82 12.74
CA ALA A 83 -14.13 -5.17 12.06
C ALA A 83 -14.88 -4.34 13.11
N PRO A 84 -15.12 -3.04 12.88
CA PRO A 84 -15.86 -2.24 13.85
C PRO A 84 -17.13 -3.02 14.20
N GLN A 85 -17.27 -3.38 15.48
CA GLN A 85 -18.49 -4.00 15.96
C GLN A 85 -19.65 -3.14 15.44
N GLU A 86 -20.65 -3.75 14.78
CA GLU A 86 -21.77 -3.04 14.14
C GLU A 86 -22.36 -2.01 15.10
N ALA A 87 -21.81 -0.81 15.05
CA ALA A 87 -22.34 0.32 15.76
C ALA A 87 -23.63 0.70 15.02
N PRO A 88 -24.68 1.15 15.71
CA PRO A 88 -25.90 1.56 15.05
C PRO A 88 -25.56 2.56 13.95
N THR A 89 -25.81 2.17 12.70
CA THR A 89 -25.51 3.00 11.54
C THR A 89 -26.41 4.21 11.61
N VAL A 90 -25.84 5.38 11.86
CA VAL A 90 -26.59 6.64 11.78
C VAL A 90 -26.77 6.94 10.30
N GLU A 91 -27.91 6.55 9.75
CA GLU A 91 -28.30 6.95 8.40
C GLU A 91 -28.71 8.42 8.41
N LEU A 92 -27.83 9.27 7.90
CA LEU A 92 -28.15 10.67 7.67
C LEU A 92 -28.90 10.80 6.34
N PRO A 93 -29.99 11.59 6.28
CA PRO A 93 -30.74 11.79 5.04
C PRO A 93 -29.91 12.46 3.95
N VAL A 94 -28.89 13.22 4.33
CA VAL A 94 -27.94 13.88 3.44
C VAL A 94 -26.56 13.84 4.08
N VAL A 95 -25.54 13.49 3.30
CA VAL A 95 -24.13 13.58 3.69
C VAL A 95 -23.44 14.58 2.77
N PRO A 96 -22.94 15.73 3.28
CA PRO A 96 -22.21 16.69 2.45
C PRO A 96 -20.80 16.17 2.14
N TRP A 97 -20.44 16.13 0.86
CA TRP A 97 -19.08 15.85 0.42
C TRP A 97 -18.39 17.15 0.04
N VAL A 98 -17.48 17.60 0.90
CA VAL A 98 -16.76 18.86 0.72
C VAL A 98 -15.49 18.59 -0.09
N VAL A 99 -15.38 19.18 -1.27
CA VAL A 99 -14.23 19.03 -2.15
C VAL A 99 -13.53 20.37 -2.30
N SER A 100 -12.21 20.38 -2.41
CA SER A 100 -11.47 21.62 -2.67
C SER A 100 -10.21 21.38 -3.49
N GLY A 101 -9.77 22.41 -4.22
CA GLY A 101 -8.61 22.35 -5.12
C GLY A 101 -7.75 23.61 -5.09
N HIS A 102 -6.47 23.46 -5.47
CA HIS A 102 -5.56 24.58 -5.70
C HIS A 102 -5.83 25.31 -7.02
N SER A 103 -6.61 24.75 -7.94
CA SER A 103 -7.12 25.43 -9.13
C SER A 103 -8.53 24.90 -9.45
N VAL A 104 -9.23 25.52 -10.39
CA VAL A 104 -10.54 25.02 -10.86
C VAL A 104 -10.37 23.63 -11.52
N GLU A 105 -9.29 23.45 -12.28
CA GLU A 105 -8.95 22.18 -12.93
C GLU A 105 -8.67 21.09 -11.89
N ALA A 106 -7.92 21.41 -10.84
CA ALA A 106 -7.64 20.47 -9.76
C ALA A 106 -8.90 20.11 -8.95
N LEU A 107 -9.83 21.06 -8.76
CA LEU A 107 -11.13 20.79 -8.15
C LEU A 107 -11.93 19.80 -9.00
N HIS A 108 -12.02 20.04 -10.31
CA HIS A 108 -12.75 19.16 -11.23
C HIS A 108 -12.13 17.76 -11.28
N ALA A 109 -10.80 17.65 -11.36
CA ALA A 109 -10.11 16.37 -11.32
C ALA A 109 -10.37 15.59 -10.00
N GLN A 110 -10.45 16.30 -8.87
CA GLN A 110 -10.78 15.67 -7.59
C GLN A 110 -12.23 15.17 -7.56
N ILE A 111 -13.17 15.91 -8.14
CA ILE A 111 -14.58 15.50 -8.26
C ILE A 111 -14.70 14.24 -9.14
N GLU A 112 -14.00 14.20 -10.27
CA GLU A 112 -13.98 13.04 -11.18
C GLU A 112 -13.46 11.79 -10.46
N GLN A 113 -12.29 11.88 -9.83
CA GLN A 113 -11.70 10.77 -9.06
C GLN A 113 -12.61 10.27 -7.93
N LEU A 114 -13.29 11.19 -7.23
CA LEU A 114 -14.22 10.81 -6.16
C LEU A 114 -15.47 10.13 -6.71
N THR A 115 -15.97 10.59 -7.86
CA THR A 115 -17.15 10.00 -8.48
C THR A 115 -16.86 8.57 -8.92
N ASP A 116 -15.71 8.32 -9.52
CA ASP A 116 -15.28 6.98 -9.96
C ASP A 116 -15.01 6.04 -8.78
N ALA A 117 -14.40 6.54 -7.70
CA ALA A 117 -13.97 5.70 -6.59
C ALA A 117 -15.08 5.40 -5.57
N ALA A 118 -16.12 6.23 -5.48
CA ALA A 118 -17.05 6.19 -4.36
C ALA A 118 -18.33 5.36 -4.61
N GLU A 119 -18.46 4.71 -5.76
CA GLU A 119 -19.62 3.84 -6.08
C GLU A 119 -19.81 2.74 -5.02
N ASP A 120 -18.70 2.17 -4.53
CA ASP A 120 -18.69 1.07 -3.56
C ASP A 120 -18.35 1.47 -2.12
N LEU A 121 -18.22 2.78 -1.82
CA LEU A 121 -17.77 3.26 -0.51
C LEU A 121 -18.91 3.75 0.41
N PRO A 122 -18.81 3.55 1.74
CA PRO A 122 -19.77 4.11 2.69
C PRO A 122 -19.79 5.65 2.61
N ARG A 123 -20.94 6.22 2.26
CA ARG A 123 -21.06 7.67 1.99
C ARG A 123 -20.64 8.55 3.17
N LEU A 124 -20.93 8.12 4.39
CA LEU A 124 -20.59 8.85 5.62
C LEU A 124 -19.07 8.88 5.83
N ASP A 125 -18.38 7.76 5.66
CA ASP A 125 -16.94 7.66 5.83
C ASP A 125 -16.19 8.50 4.79
N VAL A 126 -16.69 8.52 3.55
CA VAL A 126 -16.21 9.43 2.50
C VAL A 126 -16.40 10.89 2.94
N GLY A 127 -17.60 11.25 3.38
CA GLY A 127 -17.91 12.62 3.84
C GLY A 127 -17.02 13.09 4.99
N VAL A 128 -16.84 12.25 6.02
CA VAL A 128 -15.95 12.53 7.16
C VAL A 128 -14.49 12.64 6.71
N THR A 129 -14.03 11.74 5.84
CA THR A 129 -12.67 11.79 5.30
C THR A 129 -12.44 13.07 4.53
N LEU A 130 -13.37 13.46 3.66
CA LEU A 130 -13.30 14.70 2.89
C LEU A 130 -13.30 15.94 3.78
N ALA A 131 -14.11 15.96 4.84
CA ALA A 131 -14.13 17.04 5.82
C ALA A 131 -12.80 17.20 6.59
N SER A 132 -11.99 16.14 6.67
CA SER A 132 -10.65 16.16 7.29
C SER A 132 -9.53 16.64 6.35
N ARG A 133 -9.81 16.78 5.05
CA ARG A 133 -8.82 17.25 4.07
C ARG A 133 -8.56 18.75 4.22
N ALA A 134 -7.40 19.18 3.75
CA ALA A 134 -7.05 20.59 3.72
C ALA A 134 -8.10 21.38 2.94
N ALA A 135 -8.55 22.51 3.51
CA ALA A 135 -9.54 23.37 2.89
C ALA A 135 -8.83 24.37 1.95
N LEU A 136 -8.92 24.13 0.65
CA LEU A 136 -8.26 24.92 -0.39
C LEU A 136 -9.16 26.03 -0.94
N ARG A 137 -8.58 26.85 -1.84
CA ARG A 137 -9.17 28.12 -2.31
C ARG A 137 -10.38 27.93 -3.24
N HIS A 138 -10.41 26.86 -4.03
CA HIS A 138 -11.56 26.52 -4.89
C HIS A 138 -12.35 25.41 -4.24
N ARG A 139 -13.69 25.51 -4.22
CA ARG A 139 -14.62 24.57 -3.59
C ARG A 139 -15.88 24.47 -4.43
#